data_AF-A0A067W9R7-F1
#
_entry.id   AF-A0A067W9R7-F1
#
_cell.length_a   1.000
_cell.length_b   1.000
_cell.length_c   1.000
_cell.angle_alpha   90.00
_cell.angle_beta   90.00
_cell.angle_gamma   90.00
#
_symmetry.space_group_name_H-M   'P 1'
#
loop_
_entity.id
_entity.type
_entity.pdbx_description
1 polymer ?
#
loop_
_entity_poly.entity_id
_entity_poly.type
_entity_poly.pdbx_seq_one_letter_code
_entity_poly.pdbx_strand_id
1 'polypeptide(L)' 'MIKEFGLFVNEAVTRLGMSRFAFSRVLNGKAAISTNLSIRLEMAGVSTARAWLIMQTNYDLSKALKRKQPKIDPLSTRLR' A
#
# COMPACT_ATOMS: atom_id res chain seq x y z
N MET A 1 -17.81 6.67 7.13
CA MET A 1 -17.11 7.87 7.63
C MET A 1 -15.68 7.45 7.98
N ILE A 2 -14.68 8.22 7.59
CA ILE A 2 -13.29 8.07 8.03
C ILE A 2 -13.20 8.85 9.34
N LYS A 3 -13.16 8.13 10.47
CA LYS A 3 -13.40 8.70 11.80
C LYS A 3 -12.31 9.68 12.21
N GLU A 4 -11.05 9.39 11.88
CA GLU A 4 -9.89 10.23 12.20
C GLU A 4 -9.97 11.63 11.59
N PHE A 5 -10.67 11.78 10.45
CA PHE A 5 -10.80 13.04 9.75
C PHE A 5 -12.23 13.60 9.76
N GLY A 6 -13.20 12.91 10.37
CA GLY A 6 -14.61 13.28 10.31
C GLY A 6 -15.20 13.30 8.89
N LEU A 7 -14.53 12.69 7.91
CA LEU A 7 -14.89 12.79 6.49
C LEU A 7 -15.85 11.67 6.06
N PHE A 8 -16.78 11.99 5.18
CA PHE A 8 -17.51 10.95 4.45
C PHE A 8 -16.57 10.27 3.46
N VAL A 9 -16.78 8.96 3.24
CA VAL A 9 -16.00 8.18 2.26
C VAL A 9 -16.05 8.84 0.88
N ASN A 10 -17.19 9.40 0.52
CA ASN A 10 -17.44 10.06 -0.77
C ASN A 10 -16.55 11.30 -0.96
N GLU A 11 -16.36 12.04 0.12
CA GLU A 11 -15.55 13.24 0.10
C GLU A 11 -14.06 12.90 -0.01
N ALA A 12 -13.62 11.88 0.71
CA ALA A 12 -12.24 11.38 0.63
C ALA A 12 -11.88 10.92 -0.79
N VAL A 13 -12.77 10.16 -1.44
CA VAL A 13 -12.48 9.67 -2.80
C VAL A 13 -12.45 10.79 -3.84
N THR A 14 -13.30 11.81 -3.69
CA THR A 14 -13.27 13.00 -4.55
C THR A 14 -11.97 13.77 -4.37
N ARG A 15 -11.56 14.04 -3.13
CA ARG A 15 -10.30 14.74 -2.82
C ARG A 15 -9.07 13.97 -3.32
N LEU A 16 -9.09 12.65 -3.22
CA LEU A 16 -8.03 11.77 -3.70
C LEU A 16 -8.16 11.43 -5.20
N GLY A 17 -9.11 12.00 -5.93
CA GLY A 17 -9.30 11.80 -7.37
C GLY A 17 -9.46 10.33 -7.77
N MET A 18 -10.14 9.52 -6.96
CA MET A 18 -10.25 8.08 -7.13
C MET A 18 -11.70 7.60 -7.11
N SER A 19 -11.99 6.46 -7.72
CA SER A 19 -13.33 5.88 -7.65
C SER A 19 -13.58 5.26 -6.27
N ARG A 20 -14.85 5.25 -5.84
CA ARG A 20 -15.25 4.55 -4.60
C ARG A 20 -14.89 3.06 -4.63
N PHE A 21 -15.00 2.43 -5.79
CA PHE A 21 -14.65 1.03 -5.96
C PHE A 21 -13.16 0.80 -5.69
N ALA A 22 -12.28 1.59 -6.31
CA ALA A 22 -10.83 1.49 -6.09
C ALA A 22 -10.46 1.78 -4.63
N PHE A 23 -11.05 2.82 -4.03
CA PHE A 23 -10.81 3.17 -2.63
C PHE A 23 -11.26 2.06 -1.67
N SER A 24 -12.46 1.50 -1.89
CA SER A 24 -12.96 0.37 -1.10
C SER A 24 -12.05 -0.85 -1.20
N ARG A 25 -11.53 -1.16 -2.39
CA ARG A 25 -10.56 -2.25 -2.56
C ARG A 25 -9.29 -2.03 -1.73
N VAL A 26 -8.76 -0.81 -1.69
CA VAL A 26 -7.57 -0.47 -0.88
C VAL A 26 -7.89 -0.55 0.62
N LEU A 27 -8.98 0.07 1.07
CA LEU A 27 -9.39 0.05 2.49
C LEU A 27 -9.59 -1.37 3.03
N ASN A 28 -10.13 -2.27 2.20
CA ASN A 28 -10.36 -3.66 2.57
C ASN A 28 -9.15 -4.58 2.32
N GLY A 29 -7.96 -4.02 2.02
CA GLY A 29 -6.74 -4.78 1.75
C GLY A 29 -6.81 -5.68 0.51
N LYS A 30 -7.79 -5.45 -0.37
CA LYS A 30 -7.99 -6.17 -1.64
C LYS A 30 -7.22 -5.53 -2.80
N ALA A 31 -6.66 -4.34 -2.63
CA ALA A 31 -5.73 -3.72 -3.55
C ALA A 31 -4.58 -3.08 -2.76
N ALA A 32 -3.39 -3.06 -3.35
CA ALA A 32 -2.24 -2.38 -2.78
C ALA A 32 -2.40 -0.86 -2.87
N ILE A 33 -1.78 -0.14 -1.95
CA ILE A 33 -1.55 1.30 -2.10
C ILE A 33 -0.53 1.49 -3.22
N SER A 34 -0.96 2.11 -4.32
CA SER A 34 -0.07 2.40 -5.45
C SER A 34 0.81 3.62 -5.19
N THR A 35 1.87 3.78 -5.98
CA THR A 35 2.71 4.99 -5.96
C THR A 35 1.89 6.26 -6.19
N ASN A 36 0.97 6.25 -7.16
CA ASN A 36 0.09 7.38 -7.43
C ASN A 36 -0.83 7.71 -6.24
N LEU A 37 -1.39 6.69 -5.58
CA LEU A 37 -2.19 6.91 -4.38
C LEU A 37 -1.35 7.45 -3.23
N SER A 38 -0.11 6.97 -3.08
CA SER A 38 0.83 7.42 -2.05
C SER A 38 1.12 8.92 -2.20
N ILE A 39 1.38 9.40 -3.43
CA ILE A 39 1.59 10.82 -3.74
C ILE A 39 0.34 11.64 -3.38
N ARG A 40 -0.86 11.16 -3.74
CA ARG A 40 -2.12 11.86 -3.46
C ARG A 40 -2.42 11.94 -1.96
N LEU A 41 -2.08 10.91 -1.19
CA LEU A 41 -2.19 10.92 0.27
C LEU A 41 -1.24 11.95 0.89
N GLU A 42 -0.02 12.05 0.39
CA GLU A 42 0.93 13.09 0.81
C GLU A 42 0.44 14.51 0.47
N MET A 43 -0.02 14.73 -0.75
CA MET A 43 -0.62 16.01 -1.16
C MET A 43 -1.86 16.36 -0.32
N ALA A 44 -2.58 15.35 0.17
CA ALA A 44 -3.72 15.52 1.07
C ALA A 44 -3.32 15.73 2.54
N GLY A 45 -2.02 15.79 2.86
CA GLY A 45 -1.50 16.00 4.21
C GLY A 45 -1.51 14.76 5.10
N VAL A 46 -1.67 13.56 4.52
CA VAL A 46 -1.74 12.30 5.26
C VAL A 46 -0.41 11.57 5.12
N SER A 47 0.58 11.93 5.95
CA SER A 47 1.94 11.36 5.93
C SER A 47 2.68 11.59 4.60
N THR A 48 3.83 10.93 4.41
CA THR A 48 4.61 11.01 3.16
C THR A 48 4.35 9.80 2.26
N ALA A 49 4.47 9.97 0.95
CA ALA A 49 4.36 8.91 -0.04
C ALA A 49 5.39 7.80 0.24
N ARG A 50 6.60 8.18 0.67
CA ARG A 50 7.64 7.22 1.09
C ARG A 50 7.18 6.37 2.27
N ALA A 51 6.56 6.96 3.29
CA ALA A 51 6.05 6.20 4.44
C ALA A 51 4.97 5.20 4.02
N TRP A 52 4.03 5.61 3.15
CA TRP A 52 3.02 4.71 2.59
C TRP A 52 3.62 3.55 1.80
N LEU A 53 4.60 3.83 0.95
CA LEU A 53 5.29 2.81 0.16
C LEU A 53 6.03 1.81 1.06
N ILE A 54 6.74 2.28 2.09
CA ILE A 54 7.41 1.41 3.07
C ILE A 54 6.39 0.50 3.75
N MET A 55 5.26 1.05 4.20
CA MET A 55 4.19 0.26 4.82
C MET A 55 3.65 -0.80 3.85
N GLN A 56 3.40 -0.44 2.60
CA GLN A 56 2.93 -1.36 1.57
C GLN A 56 3.96 -2.46 1.29
N THR A 57 5.24 -2.11 1.15
CA THR A 57 6.34 -3.08 0.96
C THR A 57 6.45 -4.05 2.12
N ASN A 58 6.34 -3.57 3.37
CA ASN A 58 6.37 -4.44 4.55
C ASN A 58 5.20 -5.44 4.56
N TYR A 59 4.01 -4.99 4.17
CA TYR A 59 2.83 -5.85 4.05
C TYR A 59 3.00 -6.90 2.95
N ASP A 60 3.50 -6.49 1.79
CA ASP A 60 3.73 -7.39 0.66
C ASP A 60 4.82 -8.42 0.97
N LEU A 61 5.89 -8.01 1.66
CA LEU A 61 6.94 -8.90 2.16
C LEU A 61 6.37 -9.93 3.13
N SER A 62 5.57 -9.50 4.11
CA SER A 62 4.90 -10.41 5.06
C SER A 62 4.03 -11.45 4.36
N LYS A 63 3.29 -11.03 3.32
CA LYS A 63 2.51 -11.96 2.48
C LYS A 63 3.39 -12.91 1.67
N ALA A 64 4.49 -12.41 1.09
CA ALA A 64 5.40 -13.20 0.28
C ALA A 64 6.10 -14.28 1.11
N LEU A 65 6.52 -13.95 2.33
CA LEU A 65 7.16 -14.90 3.26
C LEU A 65 6.25 -16.06 3.67
N LYS A 66 4.92 -15.87 3.65
CA LYS A 66 3.94 -16.94 3.92
C LYS A 66 3.74 -17.89 2.73
N ARG A 67 4.22 -17.52 1.55
CA ARG A 67 4.14 -18.35 0.35
C ARG A 67 5.39 -19.21 0.24
N LYS A 68 5.23 -20.44 -0.26
CA LYS A 68 6.37 -21.28 -0.61
C LYS A 68 7.17 -20.60 -1.72
N GLN A 69 8.45 -20.33 -1.45
CA GLN A 69 9.38 -19.83 -2.47
C GLN A 69 9.82 -20.98 -3.39
N PRO A 70 10.15 -20.71 -4.66
CA PRO A 70 10.75 -21.71 -5.52
C PRO A 70 12.08 -22.19 -4.93
N LYS A 71 12.57 -23.34 -5.41
CA LYS A 71 13.95 -23.75 -5.08
C LYS A 71 14.89 -22.69 -5.66
N ILE A 72 15.73 -22.11 -4.81
CA ILE A 72 16.70 -21.07 -5.18
C ILE A 72 18.08 -21.65 -4.88
N ASP A 73 18.94 -21.68 -5.89
CA ASP A 73 20.35 -22.00 -5.71
C ASP A 73 21.10 -20.68 -5.39
N PRO A 74 21.93 -20.63 -4.33
CA PRO A 74 22.66 -19.42 -3.97
C PRO A 74 23.56 -18.92 -5.11
N LEU A 75 23.49 -17.62 -5.43
CA LEU A 75 24.30 -17.01 -6.49
C LEU A 75 25.80 -16.97 -6.16
N SER A 76 26.15 -16.94 -4.88
CA SER A 76 27.53 -17.10 -4.43
C SER A 76 27.65 -18.35 -3.56
N THR A 77 28.31 -19.37 -4.07
CA THR A 77 29.01 -20.33 -3.23
C THR A 77 30.16 -19.57 -2.58
N ARG A 78 30.10 -19.24 -1.29
CA ARG A 78 31.31 -18.77 -0.59
C ARG A 78 32.36 -19.87 -0.78
N LEU A 79 33.46 -19.55 -1.46
CA LEU A 79 34.73 -20.24 -1.24
C LEU A 79 35.01 -20.14 0.26
N ARG A 80 35.34 -21.30 0.83
CA ARG A 80 35.59 -21.52 2.25
C ARG A 80 36.55 -20.49 2.85
#